data_AF-A0A8J3J7U8-F1
#
_entry.id   AF-A0A8J3J7U8-F1
#
_cell.length_a   1.000
_cell.length_b   1.000
_cell.length_c   1.000
_cell.angle_alpha   90.00
_cell.angle_beta   90.00
_cell.angle_gamma   90.00
#
_symmetry.space_group_name_H-M   'P 1'
#
loop_
_entity.id
_entity.type
_entity.pdbx_description
1 polymer ?
#
loop_
_entity_poly.entity_id
_entity_poly.type
_entity_poly.pdbx_seq_one_letter_code
_entity_poly.pdbx_strand_id
1 'polypeptide(L)'
;MTQVGAPAVGEVLADRYRLEEHIHDDSTGRQVWRGVDVILRRAVTIVLKYPGGADAEDMLQAAVAASRVVHPHTVGVYDAVDEGDRAYVVREYVDGRSLREIVQTDGPLTAERATGVAHAIADALAAVHETGVAHGNVHPGTVLLGGPDDRIVLADARASDEASPEADIRGLGGVLYAALTGYWPEDLPGDYGLPAAPRVDGKLAPPRQVRPGVPNYLDALTMDLLDDQLPPPTAAELSAELGRLNVANEVSGPLDLVTVEPPSQQERRPVWKKLAVGIAALAVISLVGLLLGTKWVSSNTNDGGGPDSTPTGQSTQASAPTAIKPVGVRVVDPKGGDRTELDGAQSTVDSSQTTLWKTQAYNDARFGRLKEGMGILLDLGKAHDVNTVSVVLTDSGATLGLRMGSSDPANGGAGTTDTDTTVMDTYKAVPGAGQQQVQVTKSWTLSGVKTRYLMVWITGLPQNSDGKYQIGIKDIKVRGQ
;
A
#
# COMPACT_ATOMS: atom_id res chain seq x y z
N MET A 1 -21.66 -25.64 39.97
CA MET A 1 -20.86 -25.72 38.73
C MET A 1 -21.77 -26.35 37.69
N THR A 2 -22.48 -25.51 36.94
CA THR A 2 -23.30 -25.95 35.82
C THR A 2 -22.33 -26.46 34.76
N GLN A 3 -22.49 -27.70 34.32
CA GLN A 3 -21.69 -28.26 33.24
C GLN A 3 -22.07 -27.45 31.98
N VAL A 4 -21.16 -26.59 31.50
CA VAL A 4 -21.40 -25.77 30.31
C VAL A 4 -21.50 -26.72 29.12
N GLY A 5 -22.73 -26.91 28.65
CA GLY A 5 -23.03 -27.73 27.47
C GLY A 5 -22.59 -27.02 26.19
N ALA A 6 -22.78 -27.70 25.05
CA ALA A 6 -22.57 -27.07 23.75
C ALA A 6 -23.47 -25.81 23.62
N PRO A 7 -22.96 -24.73 23.01
CA PRO A 7 -23.71 -23.49 22.80
C PRO A 7 -25.07 -23.73 22.14
N ALA A 8 -26.12 -23.03 22.60
CA ALA A 8 -27.47 -23.21 22.07
C ALA A 8 -28.22 -21.88 21.85
N VAL A 9 -29.17 -21.90 20.92
CA VAL A 9 -30.10 -20.78 20.69
C VAL A 9 -30.81 -20.42 22.00
N GLY A 10 -30.84 -19.13 22.32
CA GLY A 10 -31.45 -18.57 23.52
C GLY A 10 -30.51 -18.50 24.74
N GLU A 11 -29.34 -19.12 24.67
CA GLU A 11 -28.32 -19.00 25.70
C GLU A 11 -27.81 -17.56 25.82
N VAL A 12 -27.55 -17.11 27.06
CA VAL A 12 -27.01 -15.79 27.35
C VAL A 12 -25.58 -15.92 27.89
N LEU A 13 -24.62 -15.37 27.16
CA LEU A 13 -23.21 -15.31 27.51
C LEU A 13 -22.91 -14.06 28.35
N ALA A 14 -22.14 -14.21 29.43
CA ALA A 14 -21.82 -13.16 30.41
C ALA A 14 -23.02 -12.28 30.80
N ASP A 15 -24.21 -12.87 30.95
CA ASP A 15 -25.48 -12.18 31.26
C ASP A 15 -25.84 -11.03 30.30
N ARG A 16 -25.22 -10.96 29.11
CA ARG A 16 -25.33 -9.83 28.19
C ARG A 16 -25.60 -10.20 26.74
N TYR A 17 -24.97 -11.25 26.21
CA TYR A 17 -25.03 -11.56 24.78
C TYR A 17 -25.87 -12.82 24.58
N ARG A 18 -27.08 -12.66 24.04
CA ARG A 18 -27.96 -13.80 23.75
C ARG A 18 -27.70 -14.35 22.35
N LEU A 19 -27.44 -15.65 22.24
CA LEU A 19 -27.35 -16.37 20.97
C LEU A 19 -28.75 -16.48 20.36
N GLU A 20 -28.94 -16.09 19.11
CA GLU A 20 -30.24 -16.16 18.43
C GLU A 20 -30.25 -17.14 17.25
N GLU A 21 -29.20 -17.13 16.44
CA GLU A 21 -29.12 -17.97 15.24
C GLU A 21 -27.68 -18.39 14.98
N HIS A 22 -27.46 -19.68 14.77
CA HIS A 22 -26.18 -20.20 14.30
C HIS A 22 -26.08 -19.94 12.79
N ILE A 23 -25.06 -19.21 12.36
CA ILE A 23 -24.89 -18.84 10.96
C ILE A 23 -24.09 -19.93 10.25
N HIS A 24 -22.90 -20.26 10.76
CA HIS A 24 -22.04 -21.31 10.23
C HIS A 24 -20.90 -21.64 11.19
N ASP A 25 -20.20 -22.74 10.90
CA ASP A 25 -18.90 -23.04 11.47
C ASP A 25 -17.81 -22.67 10.46
N ASP A 26 -16.75 -22.02 10.94
CA ASP A 26 -15.61 -21.69 10.09
C ASP A 26 -14.63 -22.87 9.97
N SER A 27 -13.63 -22.72 9.10
CA SER A 27 -12.62 -23.75 8.81
C SER A 27 -11.78 -24.19 10.02
N THR A 28 -11.82 -23.44 11.12
CA THR A 28 -11.08 -23.69 12.38
C THR A 28 -11.97 -24.23 13.50
N GLY A 29 -13.24 -24.53 13.17
CA GLY A 29 -14.22 -25.02 14.13
C GLY A 29 -14.71 -23.95 15.10
N ARG A 30 -14.61 -22.66 14.74
CA ARG A 30 -15.28 -21.58 15.46
C ARG A 30 -16.70 -21.44 14.93
N GLN A 31 -17.65 -21.29 15.83
CA GLN A 31 -19.06 -21.11 15.50
C GLN A 31 -19.35 -19.62 15.38
N VAL A 32 -19.96 -19.21 14.28
CA VAL A 32 -20.39 -17.82 14.08
C VAL A 32 -21.89 -17.74 14.31
N TRP A 33 -22.28 -16.89 15.25
CA TRP A 33 -23.66 -16.70 15.67
C TRP A 33 -24.11 -15.27 15.43
N ARG A 34 -25.36 -15.11 15.02
CA ARG A 34 -26.11 -13.87 15.24
C ARG A 34 -26.63 -13.89 16.68
N GLY A 35 -26.46 -12.77 17.36
CA GLY A 35 -26.97 -12.58 18.70
C GLY A 35 -27.43 -11.16 18.97
N VAL A 36 -27.82 -10.90 20.21
CA VAL A 36 -28.26 -9.59 20.68
C VAL A 36 -27.54 -9.23 21.97
N ASP A 37 -26.97 -8.03 22.02
CA ASP A 37 -26.59 -7.38 23.27
C ASP A 37 -27.89 -6.94 23.97
N VAL A 38 -28.30 -7.65 25.01
CA VAL A 38 -29.61 -7.42 25.67
C VAL A 38 -29.64 -6.12 26.48
N ILE A 39 -28.47 -5.58 26.83
CA ILE A 39 -28.34 -4.31 27.56
C ILE A 39 -28.49 -3.15 26.58
N LEU A 40 -27.69 -3.14 25.51
CA LEU A 40 -27.72 -2.08 24.49
C LEU A 40 -28.84 -2.26 23.45
N ARG A 41 -29.51 -3.41 23.45
CA ARG A 41 -30.61 -3.78 22.54
C ARG A 41 -30.23 -3.65 21.07
N ARG A 42 -29.04 -4.15 20.71
CA ARG A 42 -28.53 -4.16 19.33
C ARG A 42 -28.13 -5.56 18.89
N ALA A 43 -28.23 -5.82 17.60
CA ALA A 43 -27.69 -7.03 17.01
C ALA A 43 -26.16 -7.04 17.07
N VAL A 44 -25.58 -8.22 17.29
CA VAL A 44 -24.13 -8.47 17.33
C VAL A 44 -23.81 -9.77 16.61
N THR A 45 -22.60 -9.87 16.08
CA THR A 45 -22.05 -11.16 15.64
C THR A 45 -21.16 -11.70 16.76
N ILE A 46 -21.32 -12.97 17.11
CA ILE A 46 -20.57 -13.64 18.17
C ILE A 46 -19.79 -14.78 17.52
N VAL A 47 -18.45 -14.67 17.52
CA VAL A 47 -17.56 -15.74 17.07
C VAL A 47 -17.13 -16.51 18.30
N LEU A 48 -17.54 -17.77 18.40
CA LEU A 48 -17.40 -18.59 19.60
C LEU A 48 -16.56 -19.83 19.33
N LYS A 49 -15.66 -20.17 20.25
CA LYS A 49 -14.87 -21.40 20.24
C LYS A 49 -15.22 -22.25 21.45
N TYR A 50 -15.67 -23.49 21.19
CA TYR A 50 -16.01 -24.49 22.20
C TYR A 50 -15.61 -25.90 21.72
N PRO A 51 -14.88 -26.69 22.52
CA PRO A 51 -14.22 -26.30 23.76
C PRO A 51 -13.14 -25.23 23.51
N GLY A 52 -12.79 -24.47 24.56
CA GLY A 52 -11.66 -23.52 24.55
C GLY A 52 -10.29 -24.20 24.40
N GLY A 53 -9.21 -23.45 24.62
CA GLY A 53 -7.82 -23.93 24.50
C GLY A 53 -6.92 -22.97 23.72
N ALA A 54 -5.78 -23.44 23.22
CA ALA A 54 -4.82 -22.60 22.49
C ALA A 54 -5.45 -21.85 21.30
N ASP A 55 -6.28 -22.51 20.49
CA ASP A 55 -7.02 -21.88 19.38
C ASP A 55 -7.90 -20.69 19.84
N ALA A 56 -8.39 -20.72 21.09
CA ALA A 56 -9.18 -19.64 21.65
C ALA A 56 -8.31 -18.43 22.04
N GLU A 57 -7.08 -18.65 22.51
CA GLU A 57 -6.13 -17.57 22.80
C GLU A 57 -5.76 -16.81 21.51
N ASP A 58 -5.48 -17.53 20.42
CA ASP A 58 -5.17 -16.93 19.11
C ASP A 58 -6.35 -16.07 18.59
N MET A 59 -7.58 -16.58 18.76
CA MET A 59 -8.79 -15.84 18.40
C MET A 59 -8.92 -14.54 19.21
N LEU A 60 -8.65 -14.57 20.52
CA LEU A 60 -8.73 -13.39 21.39
C LEU A 60 -7.62 -12.39 21.07
N GLN A 61 -6.39 -12.85 20.80
CA GLN A 61 -5.29 -11.98 20.36
C GLN A 61 -5.61 -11.28 19.04
N ALA A 62 -6.18 -12.00 18.08
CA ALA A 62 -6.63 -11.44 16.81
C ALA A 62 -7.69 -10.34 17.01
N ALA A 63 -8.66 -10.58 17.92
CA ALA A 63 -9.68 -9.59 18.25
C ALA A 63 -9.10 -8.33 18.90
N VAL A 64 -8.10 -8.47 19.78
CA VAL A 64 -7.38 -7.34 20.38
C VAL A 64 -6.64 -6.54 19.30
N ALA A 65 -5.94 -7.20 18.38
CA ALA A 65 -5.27 -6.52 17.27
C ALA A 65 -6.27 -5.76 16.38
N ALA A 66 -7.36 -6.42 15.98
CA ALA A 66 -8.42 -5.83 15.17
C ALA A 66 -9.11 -4.65 15.86
N SER A 67 -9.28 -4.66 17.18
CA SER A 67 -9.92 -3.57 17.95
C SER A 67 -9.18 -2.23 17.86
N ARG A 68 -7.89 -2.23 17.48
CA ARG A 68 -7.07 -1.02 17.30
C ARG A 68 -7.36 -0.29 16.00
N VAL A 69 -8.04 -0.94 15.06
CA VAL A 69 -8.32 -0.41 13.72
C VAL A 69 -9.78 0.02 13.66
N VAL A 70 -9.99 1.33 13.56
CA VAL A 70 -11.32 1.89 13.28
C VAL A 70 -11.36 2.33 11.83
N HIS A 71 -12.09 1.60 10.99
CA HIS A 71 -12.14 1.86 9.56
C HIS A 71 -13.54 1.57 8.99
N PRO A 72 -14.04 2.35 8.00
CA PRO A 72 -15.33 2.10 7.37
C PRO A 72 -15.45 0.70 6.75
N HIS A 73 -14.35 0.12 6.29
CA HIS A 73 -14.30 -1.19 5.65
C HIS A 73 -13.83 -2.33 6.57
N THR A 74 -13.80 -2.12 7.89
CA THR A 74 -13.59 -3.19 8.88
C THR A 74 -14.78 -3.30 9.82
N VAL A 75 -14.98 -4.48 10.41
CA VAL A 75 -15.97 -4.68 11.47
C VAL A 75 -15.42 -4.24 12.82
N GLY A 76 -16.20 -3.48 13.58
CA GLY A 76 -15.82 -3.09 14.93
C GLY A 76 -15.85 -4.27 15.91
N VAL A 77 -14.79 -4.46 16.69
CA VAL A 77 -14.78 -5.40 17.81
C VAL A 77 -15.33 -4.71 19.06
N TYR A 78 -16.32 -5.32 19.71
CA TYR A 78 -16.97 -4.77 20.91
C TYR A 78 -16.49 -5.42 22.19
N ASP A 79 -16.21 -6.73 22.16
CA ASP A 79 -15.83 -7.49 23.34
C ASP A 79 -15.02 -8.73 22.96
N ALA A 80 -14.21 -9.23 23.89
CA ALA A 80 -13.43 -10.44 23.76
C ALA A 80 -13.33 -11.10 25.15
N VAL A 81 -13.90 -12.28 25.30
CA VAL A 81 -14.08 -12.94 26.59
C VAL A 81 -13.52 -14.35 26.58
N ASP A 82 -12.75 -14.69 27.61
CA ASP A 82 -12.28 -16.03 27.92
C ASP A 82 -13.00 -16.55 29.18
N GLU A 83 -13.74 -17.65 29.04
CA GLU A 83 -14.41 -18.35 30.15
C GLU A 83 -13.72 -19.69 30.48
N GLY A 84 -12.56 -19.97 29.86
CA GLY A 84 -11.76 -21.18 30.06
C GLY A 84 -12.26 -22.38 29.24
N ASP A 85 -13.51 -22.81 29.44
CA ASP A 85 -14.10 -23.89 28.65
C ASP A 85 -14.64 -23.45 27.28
N ARG A 86 -14.71 -22.13 27.07
CA ARG A 86 -14.98 -21.46 25.79
C ARG A 86 -14.41 -20.06 25.78
N ALA A 87 -14.25 -19.53 24.58
CA ALA A 87 -14.01 -18.10 24.38
C ALA A 87 -14.94 -17.58 23.30
N TYR A 88 -15.20 -16.27 23.33
CA TYR A 88 -15.97 -15.62 22.28
C TYR A 88 -15.55 -14.17 22.06
N VAL A 89 -15.68 -13.75 20.82
CA VAL A 89 -15.46 -12.38 20.37
C VAL A 89 -16.80 -11.82 19.91
N VAL A 90 -17.19 -10.68 20.48
CA VAL A 90 -18.39 -9.96 20.09
C VAL A 90 -17.99 -8.80 19.20
N ARG A 91 -18.62 -8.70 18.03
CA ARG A 91 -18.34 -7.68 17.03
C ARG A 91 -19.62 -7.11 16.43
N GLU A 92 -19.43 -6.07 15.63
CA GLU A 92 -20.47 -5.47 14.81
C GLU A 92 -21.24 -6.54 14.02
N TYR A 93 -22.56 -6.47 14.10
CA TYR A 93 -23.43 -7.22 13.19
C TYR A 93 -23.59 -6.42 11.90
N VAL A 94 -23.22 -7.04 10.80
CA VAL A 94 -23.37 -6.48 9.46
C VAL A 94 -24.56 -7.20 8.83
N ASP A 95 -25.63 -6.45 8.57
CA ASP A 95 -26.83 -6.96 7.92
C ASP A 95 -26.58 -7.12 6.41
N GLY A 96 -25.76 -8.11 6.06
CA GLY A 96 -25.29 -8.34 4.70
C GLY A 96 -24.95 -9.81 4.45
N ARG A 97 -24.59 -10.10 3.20
CA ARG A 97 -24.24 -11.44 2.75
C ARG A 97 -22.76 -11.51 2.46
N SER A 98 -22.16 -12.68 2.64
CA SER A 98 -20.76 -12.88 2.23
C SER A 98 -20.64 -12.82 0.70
N LEU A 99 -19.49 -12.35 0.19
CA LEU A 99 -19.19 -12.37 -1.24
C LEU A 99 -19.34 -13.78 -1.82
N ARG A 100 -18.93 -14.80 -1.04
CA ARG A 100 -19.15 -16.22 -1.36
C ARG A 100 -20.62 -16.51 -1.65
N GLU A 101 -21.52 -16.16 -0.74
CA GLU A 101 -22.95 -16.42 -0.89
C GLU A 101 -23.52 -15.70 -2.11
N ILE A 102 -23.17 -14.42 -2.29
CA ILE A 102 -23.63 -13.63 -3.43
C ILE A 102 -23.21 -14.29 -4.74
N VAL A 103 -21.94 -14.67 -4.83
CA VAL A 103 -21.38 -15.33 -6.01
C VAL A 103 -22.03 -16.69 -6.28
N GLN A 104 -22.34 -17.47 -5.24
CA GLN A 104 -22.98 -18.78 -5.38
C GLN A 104 -24.45 -18.68 -5.81
N THR A 105 -25.21 -17.71 -5.30
CA THR A 105 -26.65 -17.63 -5.58
C THR A 105 -26.98 -16.74 -6.77
N ASP A 106 -26.29 -15.61 -6.88
CA ASP A 106 -26.60 -14.54 -7.83
C ASP A 106 -25.63 -14.55 -9.02
N GLY A 107 -24.53 -15.29 -8.87
CA GLY A 107 -23.46 -15.39 -9.85
C GLY A 107 -22.37 -14.34 -9.68
N PRO A 108 -21.34 -14.36 -10.54
CA PRO A 108 -20.20 -13.46 -10.43
C PRO A 108 -20.57 -11.99 -10.67
N LEU A 109 -19.96 -11.09 -9.91
CA LEU A 109 -20.22 -9.65 -9.91
C LEU A 109 -19.89 -8.97 -11.24
N THR A 110 -20.43 -7.79 -11.48
CA THR A 110 -19.97 -6.93 -12.58
C THR A 110 -18.54 -6.46 -12.33
N ALA A 111 -17.81 -6.08 -13.39
CA ALA A 111 -16.45 -5.56 -13.26
C ALA A 111 -16.36 -4.33 -12.36
N GLU A 112 -17.36 -3.45 -12.43
CA GLU A 112 -17.49 -2.28 -11.57
C GLU A 112 -17.65 -2.66 -10.10
N ARG A 113 -18.62 -3.52 -9.77
CA ARG A 113 -18.86 -3.95 -8.38
C ARG A 113 -17.67 -4.75 -7.83
N ALA A 114 -17.02 -5.57 -8.64
CA ALA A 114 -15.79 -6.27 -8.26
C ALA A 114 -14.63 -5.30 -7.99
N THR A 115 -14.52 -4.21 -8.76
CA THR A 115 -13.53 -3.14 -8.52
C THR A 115 -13.82 -2.42 -7.20
N GLY A 116 -15.09 -2.09 -6.92
CA GLY A 116 -15.51 -1.47 -5.67
C GLY A 116 -15.23 -2.35 -4.46
N VAL A 117 -15.49 -3.66 -4.55
CA VAL A 117 -15.10 -4.64 -3.53
C VAL A 117 -13.59 -4.65 -3.33
N ALA A 118 -12.82 -4.80 -4.41
CA ALA A 118 -11.37 -4.85 -4.29
C ALA A 118 -10.78 -3.57 -3.68
N HIS A 119 -11.33 -2.41 -4.04
CA HIS A 119 -10.93 -1.11 -3.49
C HIS A 119 -11.20 -1.04 -1.98
N ALA A 120 -12.42 -1.34 -1.55
CA ALA A 120 -12.80 -1.32 -0.13
C ALA A 120 -11.94 -2.25 0.72
N ILE A 121 -11.61 -3.45 0.21
CA ILE A 121 -10.77 -4.41 0.91
C ILE A 121 -9.30 -3.96 0.92
N ALA A 122 -8.78 -3.42 -0.18
CA ALA A 122 -7.43 -2.85 -0.19
C ALA A 122 -7.28 -1.69 0.82
N ASP A 123 -8.31 -0.86 0.93
CA ASP A 123 -8.37 0.27 1.87
C ASP A 123 -8.42 -0.20 3.33
N ALA A 124 -9.25 -1.21 3.62
CA ALA A 124 -9.26 -1.88 4.93
C ALA A 124 -7.89 -2.46 5.30
N LEU A 125 -7.25 -3.16 4.36
CA LEU A 125 -5.93 -3.76 4.57
C LEU A 125 -4.86 -2.70 4.77
N ALA A 126 -4.93 -1.55 4.08
CA ALA A 126 -4.00 -0.45 4.30
C ALA A 126 -4.07 0.04 5.75
N ALA A 127 -5.28 0.27 6.27
CA ALA A 127 -5.48 0.68 7.67
C ALA A 127 -5.01 -0.38 8.67
N VAL A 128 -5.22 -1.68 8.37
CA VAL A 128 -4.73 -2.78 9.22
C VAL A 128 -3.19 -2.83 9.22
N HIS A 129 -2.57 -2.80 8.04
CA HIS A 129 -1.12 -2.90 7.87
C HIS A 129 -0.37 -1.71 8.47
N GLU A 130 -0.97 -0.52 8.52
CA GLU A 130 -0.43 0.66 9.21
C GLU A 130 -0.21 0.42 10.71
N THR A 131 -0.95 -0.50 11.33
CA THR A 131 -0.78 -0.87 12.74
C THR A 131 0.31 -1.93 12.97
N GLY A 132 0.94 -2.41 11.89
CA GLY A 132 2.02 -3.40 11.94
C GLY A 132 1.55 -4.86 12.03
N VAL A 133 0.25 -5.12 11.83
CA VAL A 133 -0.32 -6.48 11.82
C VAL A 133 -0.94 -6.78 10.45
N ALA A 134 -1.00 -8.06 10.11
CA ALA A 134 -1.78 -8.55 8.96
C ALA A 134 -3.21 -8.88 9.40
N HIS A 135 -4.15 -8.89 8.45
CA HIS A 135 -5.51 -9.38 8.69
C HIS A 135 -5.55 -10.90 8.82
N GLY A 136 -4.77 -11.61 7.99
CA GLY A 136 -4.52 -13.05 8.10
C GLY A 136 -5.68 -13.96 7.67
N ASN A 137 -6.74 -13.40 7.08
CA ASN A 137 -7.94 -14.17 6.72
C ASN A 137 -8.75 -13.53 5.56
N VAL A 138 -8.08 -13.17 4.47
CA VAL A 138 -8.72 -12.49 3.32
C VAL A 138 -9.24 -13.51 2.32
N HIS A 139 -10.57 -13.72 2.29
CA HIS A 139 -11.23 -14.63 1.36
C HIS A 139 -12.72 -14.27 1.16
N PRO A 140 -13.45 -14.89 0.21
CA PRO A 140 -14.83 -14.48 -0.13
C PRO A 140 -15.85 -14.68 1.01
N GLY A 141 -15.52 -15.51 2.01
CA GLY A 141 -16.37 -15.72 3.19
C GLY A 141 -16.24 -14.61 4.22
N THR A 142 -15.12 -13.86 4.22
CA THR A 142 -14.86 -12.76 5.17
C THR A 142 -15.16 -11.39 4.62
N VAL A 143 -15.47 -11.30 3.33
CA VAL A 143 -15.94 -10.06 2.69
C VAL A 143 -17.46 -10.04 2.75
N LEU A 144 -18.04 -9.13 3.55
CA LEU A 144 -19.48 -8.96 3.67
C LEU A 144 -19.93 -7.74 2.87
N LEU A 145 -21.04 -7.89 2.15
CA LEU A 145 -21.68 -6.83 1.37
C LEU A 145 -23.12 -6.68 1.84
N GLY A 146 -23.52 -5.47 2.22
CA GLY A 146 -24.91 -5.17 2.53
C GLY A 146 -25.08 -4.08 3.57
N GLY A 147 -26.24 -4.07 4.20
CA GLY A 147 -26.72 -3.00 5.06
C GLY A 147 -27.40 -1.88 4.26
N PRO A 148 -27.86 -0.82 4.96
CA PRO A 148 -28.62 0.27 4.35
C PRO A 148 -27.89 1.00 3.20
N ASP A 149 -26.56 0.96 3.21
CA ASP A 149 -25.68 1.73 2.32
C ASP A 149 -24.84 0.86 1.37
N ASP A 150 -25.20 -0.43 1.17
CA ASP A 150 -24.40 -1.44 0.42
C ASP A 150 -22.93 -1.46 0.87
N ARG A 151 -22.72 -1.39 2.18
CA ARG A 151 -21.40 -1.30 2.81
C ARG A 151 -20.62 -2.59 2.55
N ILE A 152 -19.36 -2.43 2.20
CA ILE A 152 -18.40 -3.52 2.00
C ILE A 152 -17.47 -3.53 3.20
N VAL A 153 -17.34 -4.68 3.87
CA VAL A 153 -16.48 -4.82 5.05
C VAL A 153 -15.69 -6.11 5.02
N LEU A 154 -14.46 -6.03 5.52
CA LEU A 154 -13.61 -7.18 5.81
C LEU A 154 -13.80 -7.57 7.29
N ALA A 155 -14.05 -8.86 7.51
CA ALA A 155 -14.41 -9.42 8.81
C ALA A 155 -13.52 -10.63 9.17
N ASP A 156 -13.56 -11.05 10.44
CA ASP A 156 -12.91 -12.28 10.94
C ASP A 156 -11.39 -12.30 10.75
N ALA A 157 -10.71 -11.23 11.18
CA ALA A 157 -9.26 -11.22 11.30
C ALA A 157 -8.77 -12.43 12.12
N ARG A 158 -7.60 -12.96 11.73
CA ARG A 158 -6.95 -14.09 12.41
C ARG A 158 -5.50 -13.75 12.68
N ALA A 159 -5.04 -14.12 13.87
CA ALA A 159 -3.63 -14.20 14.18
C ALA A 159 -3.16 -15.61 13.82
N SER A 160 -2.12 -15.71 13.01
CA SER A 160 -1.38 -16.94 12.75
C SER A 160 0.05 -16.59 12.36
N ASP A 161 0.98 -17.53 12.50
CA ASP A 161 2.37 -17.34 12.08
C ASP A 161 2.51 -17.19 10.55
N GLU A 162 1.50 -17.64 9.79
CA GLU A 162 1.44 -17.50 8.33
C GLU A 162 0.84 -16.16 7.87
N ALA A 163 0.23 -15.40 8.80
CA ALA A 163 -0.38 -14.11 8.49
C ALA A 163 0.71 -13.08 8.14
N SER A 164 0.63 -12.53 6.93
CA SER A 164 1.53 -11.49 6.46
C SER A 164 0.83 -10.49 5.55
N PRO A 165 1.34 -9.25 5.45
CA PRO A 165 0.81 -8.27 4.50
C PRO A 165 0.79 -8.79 3.06
N GLU A 166 1.80 -9.56 2.66
CA GLU A 166 1.84 -10.20 1.34
C GLU A 166 0.69 -11.20 1.18
N ALA A 167 0.49 -12.12 2.14
CA ALA A 167 -0.59 -13.11 2.08
C ALA A 167 -1.98 -12.45 1.99
N ASP A 168 -2.20 -11.33 2.67
CA ASP A 168 -3.45 -10.56 2.57
C ASP A 168 -3.68 -10.02 1.15
N ILE A 169 -2.62 -9.52 0.49
CA ILE A 169 -2.72 -9.01 -0.89
C ILE A 169 -2.95 -10.14 -1.89
N ARG A 170 -2.35 -11.31 -1.68
CA ARG A 170 -2.66 -12.52 -2.47
C ARG A 170 -4.11 -12.95 -2.29
N GLY A 171 -4.58 -12.96 -1.04
CA GLY A 171 -5.97 -13.24 -0.70
C GLY A 171 -6.94 -12.27 -1.38
N LEU A 172 -6.60 -10.98 -1.44
CA LEU A 172 -7.36 -9.98 -2.19
C LEU A 172 -7.38 -10.27 -3.70
N GLY A 173 -6.27 -10.73 -4.28
CA GLY A 173 -6.22 -11.25 -5.65
C GLY A 173 -7.22 -12.40 -5.86
N GLY A 174 -7.28 -13.35 -4.91
CA GLY A 174 -8.26 -14.44 -4.91
C GLY A 174 -9.70 -13.96 -4.79
N VAL A 175 -9.96 -13.00 -3.90
CA VAL A 175 -11.28 -12.37 -3.72
C VAL A 175 -11.74 -11.71 -5.03
N LEU A 176 -10.85 -10.98 -5.70
CA LEU A 176 -11.15 -10.37 -7.00
C LEU A 176 -11.40 -11.43 -8.07
N TYR A 177 -10.62 -12.51 -8.11
CA TYR A 177 -10.85 -13.64 -9.01
C TYR A 177 -12.23 -14.27 -8.81
N ALA A 178 -12.61 -14.54 -7.55
CA ALA A 178 -13.90 -15.09 -7.16
C ALA A 178 -15.06 -14.14 -7.53
N ALA A 179 -14.91 -12.85 -7.24
CA ALA A 179 -15.89 -11.84 -7.61
C ALA A 179 -16.14 -11.80 -9.13
N LEU A 180 -15.09 -11.94 -9.94
CA LEU A 180 -15.19 -11.86 -11.41
C LEU A 180 -15.69 -13.15 -12.07
N THR A 181 -15.33 -14.31 -11.52
CA THR A 181 -15.49 -15.61 -12.21
C THR A 181 -16.41 -16.59 -11.49
N GLY A 182 -16.54 -16.48 -10.17
CA GLY A 182 -17.24 -17.42 -9.33
C GLY A 182 -16.44 -18.61 -8.83
N TYR A 183 -15.13 -18.65 -9.10
CA TYR A 183 -14.25 -19.74 -8.71
C TYR A 183 -13.14 -19.26 -7.76
N TRP A 184 -12.54 -20.20 -7.03
CA TRP A 184 -11.42 -19.91 -6.11
C TRP A 184 -10.11 -20.54 -6.60
N PRO A 185 -8.98 -19.79 -6.65
CA PRO A 185 -7.68 -20.36 -7.01
C PRO A 185 -7.17 -21.34 -5.96
N GLU A 186 -6.96 -22.61 -6.32
CA GLU A 186 -6.46 -23.65 -5.40
C GLU A 186 -5.01 -23.43 -4.95
N ASP A 187 -4.28 -22.52 -5.60
CA ASP A 187 -2.94 -22.11 -5.16
C ASP A 187 -3.00 -21.28 -3.86
N LEU A 188 -4.18 -20.76 -3.51
CA LEU A 188 -4.42 -20.09 -2.24
C LEU A 188 -4.96 -21.07 -1.19
N PRO A 189 -4.72 -20.82 0.11
CA PRO A 189 -5.20 -21.69 1.18
C PRO A 189 -6.73 -21.80 1.20
N GLY A 190 -7.25 -23.00 1.46
CA GLY A 190 -8.69 -23.26 1.65
C GLY A 190 -9.51 -23.28 0.36
N ASP A 191 -10.69 -23.90 0.40
CA ASP A 191 -11.66 -23.91 -0.71
C ASP A 191 -12.77 -22.85 -0.55
N TYR A 192 -12.98 -22.39 0.69
CA TYR A 192 -14.02 -21.47 1.15
C TYR A 192 -15.41 -21.73 0.52
N GLY A 193 -15.71 -22.98 0.19
CA GLY A 193 -16.98 -23.37 -0.43
C GLY A 193 -17.20 -22.91 -1.88
N LEU A 194 -16.20 -22.36 -2.58
CA LEU A 194 -16.30 -22.06 -4.00
C LEU A 194 -15.67 -23.17 -4.85
N PRO A 195 -16.15 -23.40 -6.09
CA PRO A 195 -15.52 -24.37 -6.98
C PRO A 195 -14.09 -23.96 -7.35
N ALA A 196 -13.22 -24.95 -7.53
CA ALA A 196 -11.83 -24.74 -7.94
C ALA A 196 -11.73 -24.03 -9.30
N ALA A 197 -10.83 -23.05 -9.39
CA ALA A 197 -10.61 -22.27 -10.59
C ALA A 197 -10.13 -23.14 -11.77
N PRO A 198 -10.70 -22.96 -12.98
CA PRO A 198 -10.27 -23.68 -14.15
C PRO A 198 -8.78 -23.49 -14.44
N ARG A 199 -8.14 -24.55 -14.95
CA ARG A 199 -6.74 -24.52 -15.38
C ARG A 199 -6.60 -24.88 -16.86
N VAL A 200 -5.65 -24.23 -17.53
CA VAL A 200 -5.25 -24.50 -18.92
C VAL A 200 -3.76 -24.81 -18.91
N ASP A 201 -3.39 -25.98 -19.45
CA ASP A 201 -2.01 -26.48 -19.44
C ASP A 201 -1.35 -26.47 -18.05
N GLY A 202 -2.14 -26.82 -17.02
CA GLY A 202 -1.69 -26.85 -15.62
C GLY A 202 -1.53 -25.48 -14.96
N LYS A 203 -1.84 -24.37 -15.65
CA LYS A 203 -1.79 -23.01 -15.10
C LYS A 203 -3.19 -22.48 -14.84
N LEU A 204 -3.33 -21.62 -13.83
CA LEU A 204 -4.57 -20.91 -13.55
C LEU A 204 -5.08 -20.17 -14.80
N ALA A 205 -6.33 -20.43 -15.18
CA ALA A 205 -6.95 -19.73 -16.29
C ALA A 205 -7.23 -18.26 -15.88
N PRO A 206 -6.82 -17.27 -16.69
CA PRO A 206 -7.09 -15.87 -16.39
C PRO A 206 -8.61 -15.58 -16.43
N PRO A 207 -9.13 -14.63 -15.62
CA PRO A 207 -10.55 -14.34 -15.51
C PRO A 207 -11.29 -14.19 -16.85
N ARG A 208 -10.67 -13.58 -17.86
CA ARG A 208 -11.25 -13.38 -19.21
C ARG A 208 -11.43 -14.65 -20.02
N GLN A 209 -10.63 -15.68 -19.73
CA GLN A 209 -10.82 -16.99 -20.34
C GLN A 209 -11.95 -17.77 -19.66
N VAL A 210 -12.16 -17.55 -18.36
CA VAL A 210 -13.24 -18.20 -17.61
C VAL A 210 -14.58 -17.54 -17.91
N ARG A 211 -14.63 -16.20 -17.95
CA ARG A 211 -15.85 -15.43 -18.18
C ARG A 211 -15.62 -14.33 -19.23
N PRO A 212 -16.30 -14.40 -20.38
CA PRO A 212 -16.30 -13.30 -21.35
C PRO A 212 -16.82 -12.00 -20.74
N GLY A 213 -16.25 -10.86 -21.17
CA GLY A 213 -16.66 -9.53 -20.72
C GLY A 213 -15.88 -8.99 -19.53
N VAL A 214 -14.96 -9.75 -18.92
CA VAL A 214 -14.02 -9.21 -17.94
C VAL A 214 -13.05 -8.22 -18.63
N PRO A 215 -12.87 -6.99 -18.12
CA PRO A 215 -11.92 -6.02 -18.69
C PRO A 215 -10.47 -6.48 -18.60
N ASN A 216 -9.66 -6.10 -19.60
CA ASN A 216 -8.23 -6.44 -19.67
C ASN A 216 -7.43 -6.02 -18.42
N TYR A 217 -7.76 -4.85 -17.85
CA TYR A 217 -7.04 -4.33 -16.70
C TYR A 217 -7.31 -5.14 -15.43
N LEU A 218 -8.56 -5.60 -15.22
CA LEU A 218 -8.91 -6.46 -14.09
C LEU A 218 -8.31 -7.84 -14.25
N ASP A 219 -8.38 -8.42 -15.44
CA ASP A 219 -7.77 -9.71 -15.75
C ASP A 219 -6.28 -9.72 -15.38
N ALA A 220 -5.55 -8.71 -15.85
CA ALA A 220 -4.12 -8.61 -15.59
C ALA A 220 -3.82 -8.26 -14.13
N LEU A 221 -4.58 -7.37 -13.50
CA LEU A 221 -4.40 -7.05 -12.08
C LEU A 221 -4.62 -8.31 -11.22
N THR A 222 -5.69 -9.06 -11.46
CA THR A 222 -5.96 -10.31 -10.74
C THR A 222 -4.81 -11.30 -10.90
N MET A 223 -4.32 -11.50 -12.13
CA MET A 223 -3.21 -12.43 -12.36
C MET A 223 -1.88 -11.94 -11.78
N ASP A 224 -1.59 -10.64 -11.83
CA ASP A 224 -0.39 -10.04 -11.20
C ASP A 224 -0.44 -10.21 -9.68
N LEU A 225 -1.61 -10.03 -9.04
CA LEU A 225 -1.79 -10.24 -7.60
C LEU A 225 -1.64 -11.71 -7.19
N LEU A 226 -1.96 -12.66 -8.08
CA LEU A 226 -1.87 -14.09 -7.81
C LEU A 226 -0.51 -14.72 -8.17
N ASP A 227 0.37 -14.00 -8.89
CA ASP A 227 1.67 -14.51 -9.34
C ASP A 227 2.72 -14.47 -8.23
N ASP A 228 2.99 -15.61 -7.60
CA ASP A 228 3.94 -15.77 -6.49
C ASP A 228 5.39 -15.32 -6.82
N GLN A 229 5.74 -15.19 -8.10
CA GLN A 229 7.05 -14.71 -8.55
C GLN A 229 7.14 -13.18 -8.60
N LEU A 230 6.01 -12.48 -8.54
CA LEU A 230 5.96 -11.03 -8.52
C LEU A 230 5.81 -10.53 -7.08
N PRO A 231 6.62 -9.56 -6.61
CA PRO A 231 6.36 -8.93 -5.33
C PRO A 231 5.03 -8.16 -5.42
N PRO A 232 4.06 -8.43 -4.53
CA PRO A 232 2.79 -7.73 -4.55
C PRO A 232 2.98 -6.24 -4.18
N PRO A 233 2.10 -5.35 -4.66
CA PRO A 233 2.07 -3.97 -4.17
C PRO A 233 1.70 -3.94 -2.68
N THR A 234 2.00 -2.83 -2.02
CA THR A 234 1.44 -2.58 -0.68
C THR A 234 -0.08 -2.36 -0.77
N ALA A 235 -0.81 -2.62 0.33
CA ALA A 235 -2.25 -2.38 0.40
C ALA A 235 -2.62 -0.92 0.07
N ALA A 236 -1.82 0.03 0.54
CA ALA A 236 -2.02 1.46 0.26
C ALA A 236 -1.84 1.81 -1.23
N GLU A 237 -0.82 1.24 -1.90
CA GLU A 237 -0.62 1.44 -3.33
C GLU A 237 -1.77 0.84 -4.15
N LEU A 238 -2.23 -0.35 -3.75
CA LEU A 238 -3.33 -1.05 -4.40
C LEU A 238 -4.66 -0.31 -4.20
N SER A 239 -4.94 0.19 -2.98
CA SER A 239 -6.10 1.03 -2.69
C SER A 239 -6.10 2.29 -3.57
N ALA A 240 -4.98 3.01 -3.65
CA ALA A 240 -4.87 4.21 -4.47
C ALA A 240 -5.03 3.98 -5.98
N GLU A 241 -4.63 2.81 -6.49
CA GLU A 241 -4.85 2.43 -7.89
C GLU A 241 -6.31 2.06 -8.15
N LEU A 242 -6.91 1.22 -7.29
CA LEU A 242 -8.30 0.79 -7.42
C LEU A 242 -9.29 1.96 -7.22
N GLY A 243 -8.98 2.90 -6.33
CA GLY A 243 -9.78 4.11 -6.14
C GLY A 243 -9.86 4.97 -7.39
N ARG A 244 -8.75 5.08 -8.15
CA ARG A 244 -8.75 5.78 -9.46
C ARG A 244 -9.63 5.07 -10.48
N LEU A 245 -9.59 3.74 -10.51
CA LEU A 245 -10.42 2.93 -11.40
C LEU A 245 -11.91 3.02 -11.07
N ASN A 246 -12.25 3.08 -9.78
CA ASN A 246 -13.62 3.19 -9.32
C ASN A 246 -14.26 4.54 -9.72
N VAL A 247 -13.54 5.64 -9.50
CA VAL A 247 -14.01 7.00 -9.87
C VAL A 247 -14.18 7.16 -11.38
N ALA A 248 -13.31 6.54 -12.19
CA ALA A 248 -13.42 6.60 -13.66
C ALA A 248 -14.68 5.92 -14.20
N ASN A 249 -15.20 4.89 -13.50
CA ASN A 249 -16.43 4.20 -13.87
C ASN A 249 -17.68 5.01 -13.50
N GLU A 250 -17.71 5.70 -12.35
CA GLU A 250 -18.85 6.55 -11.95
C GLU A 250 -19.11 7.71 -12.92
N VAL A 251 -18.08 8.22 -13.59
CA VAL A 251 -18.19 9.32 -14.56
C VAL A 251 -18.62 8.83 -15.95
N SER A 252 -18.57 7.52 -16.21
CA SER A 252 -18.91 6.92 -17.51
C SER A 252 -20.43 6.61 -17.63
N GLY A 253 -21.26 7.64 -17.45
CA GLY A 253 -22.63 7.68 -18.00
C GLY A 253 -22.61 7.90 -19.53
N PRO A 254 -23.72 7.65 -20.24
CA PRO A 254 -23.68 7.26 -21.65
C PRO A 254 -23.17 8.38 -22.57
N LEU A 255 -22.13 8.08 -23.37
CA LEU A 255 -21.97 8.51 -24.77
C LEU A 255 -20.91 7.67 -25.50
N ASP A 256 -21.09 7.59 -26.81
CA ASP A 256 -20.81 6.49 -27.73
C ASP A 256 -19.34 6.30 -28.21
N LEU A 257 -19.03 5.02 -28.46
CA LEU A 257 -18.14 4.38 -29.45
C LEU A 257 -16.86 5.08 -29.98
N VAL A 258 -15.72 4.44 -29.73
CA VAL A 258 -14.68 4.22 -30.76
C VAL A 258 -14.20 2.77 -30.71
N THR A 259 -14.39 2.05 -31.82
CA THR A 259 -13.87 0.72 -32.08
C THR A 259 -12.36 0.78 -32.29
N VAL A 260 -11.58 -0.04 -31.58
CA VAL A 260 -10.13 -0.22 -31.83
C VAL A 260 -9.84 -1.71 -32.05
N GLU A 261 -9.28 -2.02 -33.22
CA GLU A 261 -8.78 -3.35 -33.60
C GLU A 261 -7.69 -3.88 -32.64
N PRO A 262 -7.56 -5.21 -32.48
CA PRO A 262 -6.64 -5.76 -31.49
C PRO A 262 -5.20 -5.82 -32.03
N PRO A 263 -4.16 -5.45 -31.26
CA PRO A 263 -2.80 -5.82 -31.61
C PRO A 263 -2.47 -7.22 -31.11
N SER A 264 -1.68 -7.91 -31.93
CA SER A 264 -1.13 -9.25 -31.76
C SER A 264 -0.20 -9.41 -30.56
N GLN A 265 -0.06 -10.66 -30.14
CA GLN A 265 0.74 -11.19 -29.02
C GLN A 265 2.07 -10.43 -28.77
N GLN A 266 2.20 -9.87 -27.56
CA GLN A 266 3.45 -9.33 -27.02
C GLN A 266 3.66 -9.80 -25.57
N GLU A 267 4.92 -10.07 -25.25
CA GLU A 267 5.44 -10.63 -24.00
C GLU A 267 4.91 -9.96 -22.72
N ARG A 268 4.58 -10.80 -21.73
CA ARG A 268 3.96 -10.43 -20.45
C ARG A 268 4.87 -9.49 -19.64
N ARG A 269 4.46 -8.23 -19.50
CA ARG A 269 5.02 -7.26 -18.55
C ARG A 269 3.90 -6.84 -17.58
N PRO A 270 4.18 -6.68 -16.27
CA PRO A 270 3.16 -6.42 -15.25
C PRO A 270 2.38 -5.12 -15.54
N VAL A 271 1.05 -5.20 -15.43
CA VAL A 271 0.11 -4.24 -16.04
C VAL A 271 -0.10 -2.98 -15.20
N TRP A 272 0.14 -3.05 -13.90
CA TRP A 272 0.08 -1.86 -13.01
C TRP A 272 1.11 -0.77 -13.37
N LYS A 273 2.19 -1.11 -14.10
CA LYS A 273 3.16 -0.12 -14.61
C LYS A 273 2.65 0.71 -15.80
N LYS A 274 1.57 0.30 -16.49
CA LYS A 274 1.00 1.05 -17.64
C LYS A 274 -0.22 1.91 -17.26
N LEU A 275 -0.94 1.60 -16.18
CA LEU A 275 -2.03 2.47 -15.71
C LEU A 275 -1.54 3.77 -15.03
N ALA A 276 -0.28 3.80 -14.60
CA ALA A 276 0.37 5.02 -14.08
C ALA A 276 0.57 6.14 -15.13
N VAL A 277 0.34 5.89 -16.42
CA VAL A 277 0.53 6.87 -17.51
C VAL A 277 -0.65 7.87 -17.63
N GLY A 278 -1.79 7.59 -17.01
CA GLY A 278 -2.99 8.45 -17.06
C GLY A 278 -3.05 9.59 -16.03
N ILE A 279 -2.06 9.75 -15.14
CA ILE A 279 -2.12 10.71 -14.02
C ILE A 279 -1.58 12.11 -14.42
N ALA A 280 -0.79 12.21 -15.48
CA ALA A 280 -0.08 13.46 -15.80
C ALA A 280 -0.92 14.53 -16.54
N ALA A 281 -2.06 14.18 -17.13
CA ALA A 281 -2.75 15.07 -18.08
C ALA A 281 -3.96 15.85 -17.50
N LEU A 282 -4.57 15.41 -16.40
CA LEU A 282 -5.82 16.05 -15.90
C LEU A 282 -5.69 16.82 -14.57
N ALA A 283 -4.60 16.65 -13.82
CA ALA A 283 -4.29 17.55 -12.69
C ALA A 283 -3.89 18.98 -13.16
N VAL A 284 -3.59 19.17 -14.45
CA VAL A 284 -3.24 20.47 -15.03
C VAL A 284 -4.48 21.32 -15.32
N ILE A 285 -5.65 20.74 -15.64
CA ILE A 285 -6.84 21.53 -16.00
C ILE A 285 -7.60 22.04 -14.77
N SER A 286 -7.58 21.32 -13.65
CA SER A 286 -8.16 21.79 -12.39
C SER A 286 -7.29 22.82 -11.65
N LEU A 287 -6.00 22.91 -11.99
CA LEU A 287 -5.05 23.87 -11.38
C LEU A 287 -4.84 25.14 -12.22
N VAL A 288 -5.13 25.13 -13.52
CA VAL A 288 -5.10 26.35 -14.37
C VAL A 288 -6.36 27.21 -14.20
N GLY A 289 -7.51 26.62 -13.85
CA GLY A 289 -8.74 27.37 -13.55
C GLY A 289 -8.70 28.21 -12.26
N LEU A 290 -7.77 27.93 -11.35
CA LEU A 290 -7.63 28.65 -10.07
C LEU A 290 -6.39 29.57 -10.02
N LEU A 291 -5.61 29.67 -11.11
CA LEU A 291 -4.41 30.51 -11.23
C LEU A 291 -4.47 31.61 -12.31
N LEU A 292 -5.64 31.86 -12.90
CA LEU A 292 -5.88 33.03 -13.78
C LEU A 292 -6.85 34.06 -13.15
N GLY A 293 -6.92 34.08 -11.83
CA GLY A 293 -7.87 34.88 -11.06
C GLY A 293 -7.28 36.03 -10.26
N THR A 294 -6.09 36.56 -10.53
CA THR A 294 -5.68 37.91 -10.06
C THR A 294 -4.42 38.44 -10.77
N LYS A 295 -4.55 39.63 -11.38
CA LYS A 295 -3.54 40.50 -12.05
C LYS A 295 -3.13 40.00 -13.45
N TRP A 296 -3.53 40.63 -14.55
CA TRP A 296 -3.35 42.05 -14.89
C TRP A 296 -4.37 42.49 -15.95
N VAL A 297 -4.95 43.68 -15.72
CA VAL A 297 -5.81 44.43 -16.64
C VAL A 297 -4.95 45.45 -17.38
N SER A 298 -5.35 45.79 -18.62
CA SER A 298 -4.70 46.66 -19.61
C SER A 298 -3.71 45.87 -20.48
N SER A 299 -3.61 45.99 -21.81
CA SER A 299 -4.06 47.01 -22.75
C SER A 299 -4.67 46.37 -24.01
N ASN A 300 -5.69 47.03 -24.53
CA ASN A 300 -6.33 46.73 -25.80
C ASN A 300 -5.53 47.32 -26.97
N THR A 301 -5.56 46.59 -28.10
CA THR A 301 -5.55 47.05 -29.52
C THR A 301 -4.30 47.78 -30.03
N ASN A 302 -3.80 47.62 -31.26
CA ASN A 302 -4.17 46.89 -32.48
C ASN A 302 -2.93 46.94 -33.41
N ASP A 303 -3.02 46.25 -34.56
CA ASP A 303 -2.10 46.18 -35.72
C ASP A 303 -1.28 44.87 -35.74
N GLY A 304 -1.31 44.03 -36.77
CA GLY A 304 -2.00 44.04 -38.05
C GLY A 304 -1.36 42.97 -38.96
N GLY A 305 -2.20 42.20 -39.66
CA GLY A 305 -1.91 41.60 -40.98
C GLY A 305 -0.88 40.46 -41.12
N GLY A 306 -1.34 39.33 -41.66
CA GLY A 306 -0.51 38.47 -42.53
C GLY A 306 -0.63 36.96 -42.29
N PRO A 307 -1.16 36.17 -43.25
CA PRO A 307 -1.25 34.71 -43.15
C PRO A 307 0.03 34.08 -43.68
N ASP A 308 0.59 33.07 -43.00
CA ASP A 308 1.16 31.92 -43.70
C ASP A 308 1.62 30.80 -42.78
N SER A 309 1.52 29.59 -43.33
CA SER A 309 2.34 28.41 -43.02
C SER A 309 2.18 27.80 -41.62
N THR A 310 1.41 26.71 -41.54
CA THR A 310 1.59 25.69 -40.50
C THR A 310 2.72 24.75 -40.93
N PRO A 311 3.90 24.70 -40.27
CA PRO A 311 4.79 23.57 -40.39
C PRO A 311 4.40 22.53 -39.34
N THR A 312 4.31 21.30 -39.79
CA THR A 312 4.14 20.07 -39.01
C THR A 312 5.21 19.99 -37.92
N GLY A 313 4.86 20.42 -36.70
CA GLY A 313 5.71 20.26 -35.52
C GLY A 313 5.55 18.85 -34.97
N GLN A 314 6.57 18.01 -35.16
CA GLN A 314 6.74 16.77 -34.40
C GLN A 314 6.67 17.11 -32.90
N SER A 315 5.62 16.66 -32.23
CA SER A 315 5.58 16.58 -30.77
C SER A 315 6.62 15.55 -30.34
N THR A 316 7.81 16.01 -29.97
CA THR A 316 8.77 15.22 -29.19
C THR A 316 8.12 14.92 -27.85
N GLN A 317 7.53 13.73 -27.78
CA GLN A 317 6.98 13.16 -26.56
C GLN A 317 8.14 13.05 -25.56
N ALA A 318 8.15 13.87 -24.51
CA ALA A 318 9.18 13.84 -23.48
C ALA A 318 9.17 12.45 -22.83
N SER A 319 10.28 11.71 -22.98
CA SER A 319 10.44 10.36 -22.44
C SER A 319 10.21 10.37 -20.92
N ALA A 320 9.49 9.39 -20.38
CA ALA A 320 9.30 9.27 -18.94
C ALA A 320 10.65 9.09 -18.20
N PRO A 321 10.83 9.65 -16.99
CA PRO A 321 12.06 9.49 -16.21
C PRO A 321 12.38 8.01 -15.94
N THR A 322 13.59 7.59 -16.27
CA THR A 322 14.05 6.19 -16.10
C THR A 322 14.76 6.04 -14.77
N ALA A 323 14.72 4.84 -14.16
CA ALA A 323 15.47 4.55 -12.94
C ALA A 323 16.99 4.67 -13.19
N ILE A 324 17.67 5.45 -12.36
CA ILE A 324 19.13 5.61 -12.38
C ILE A 324 19.68 4.77 -11.23
N LYS A 325 20.43 3.71 -11.56
CA LYS A 325 21.14 2.90 -10.57
C LYS A 325 22.50 3.55 -10.26
N PRO A 326 22.78 3.95 -9.01
CA PRO A 326 24.09 4.46 -8.62
C PRO A 326 25.18 3.42 -8.86
N VAL A 327 26.35 3.85 -9.32
CA VAL A 327 27.54 3.00 -9.50
C VAL A 327 28.41 2.94 -8.24
N GLY A 328 28.19 3.87 -7.30
CA GLY A 328 28.86 3.91 -6.01
C GLY A 328 27.98 4.58 -4.96
N VAL A 329 28.08 4.10 -3.72
CA VAL A 329 27.36 4.65 -2.57
C VAL A 329 28.26 4.63 -1.34
N ARG A 330 28.32 5.73 -0.60
CA ARG A 330 29.08 5.83 0.65
C ARG A 330 28.43 6.78 1.66
N VAL A 331 28.80 6.64 2.92
CA VAL A 331 28.47 7.61 3.97
C VAL A 331 29.39 8.82 3.85
N VAL A 332 28.83 10.01 4.07
CA VAL A 332 29.54 11.28 4.26
C VAL A 332 29.33 11.70 5.72
N ASP A 333 30.40 11.69 6.50
CA ASP A 333 30.40 11.99 7.93
C ASP A 333 31.41 13.11 8.24
N PRO A 334 31.06 14.39 8.03
CA PRO A 334 32.01 15.48 8.23
C PRO A 334 32.45 15.62 9.70
N LYS A 335 33.36 16.54 9.96
CA LYS A 335 34.02 16.70 11.26
C LYS A 335 33.04 16.68 12.45
N GLY A 336 33.38 15.89 13.47
CA GLY A 336 32.64 15.86 14.73
C GLY A 336 32.39 14.47 15.31
N GLY A 337 32.23 13.46 14.45
CA GLY A 337 32.02 12.06 14.85
C GLY A 337 33.31 11.24 14.98
N ASP A 338 33.19 10.04 15.55
CA ASP A 338 34.25 9.03 15.63
C ASP A 338 34.43 8.24 14.32
N ARG A 339 33.52 8.45 13.35
CA ARG A 339 33.50 7.84 12.02
C ARG A 339 33.47 6.30 12.04
N THR A 340 32.81 5.70 13.03
CA THR A 340 32.70 4.23 13.12
C THR A 340 31.45 3.67 12.43
N GLU A 341 30.63 4.52 11.80
CA GLU A 341 29.35 4.17 11.15
C GLU A 341 29.34 4.37 9.61
N LEU A 342 30.46 4.07 8.95
CA LEU A 342 30.65 4.35 7.51
C LEU A 342 30.24 3.20 6.57
N ASP A 343 30.05 2.00 7.11
CA ASP A 343 29.79 0.80 6.32
C ASP A 343 28.30 0.60 6.00
N GLY A 344 28.01 -0.25 5.01
CA GLY A 344 26.65 -0.73 4.73
C GLY A 344 25.75 0.24 3.96
N ALA A 345 26.28 1.39 3.52
CA ALA A 345 25.52 2.39 2.73
C ALA A 345 24.94 1.82 1.43
N GLN A 346 25.55 0.77 0.86
CA GLN A 346 25.06 0.07 -0.32
C GLN A 346 23.65 -0.52 -0.12
N SER A 347 23.28 -0.85 1.13
CA SER A 347 21.95 -1.34 1.48
C SER A 347 20.84 -0.34 1.18
N THR A 348 21.17 0.94 1.03
CA THR A 348 20.17 1.97 0.69
C THR A 348 19.78 1.98 -0.78
N VAL A 349 20.43 1.19 -1.65
CA VAL A 349 20.16 1.16 -3.10
C VAL A 349 20.13 -0.25 -3.68
N ASP A 350 20.20 -1.28 -2.84
CA ASP A 350 20.29 -2.68 -3.25
C ASP A 350 18.93 -3.28 -3.66
N SER A 351 17.85 -2.52 -3.49
CA SER A 351 16.46 -2.93 -3.77
C SER A 351 15.98 -4.12 -2.92
N SER A 352 16.66 -4.42 -1.81
CA SER A 352 16.25 -5.46 -0.86
C SER A 352 15.26 -4.90 0.17
N GLN A 353 14.33 -5.75 0.60
CA GLN A 353 13.29 -5.37 1.57
C GLN A 353 13.71 -5.60 3.03
N THR A 354 14.85 -6.25 3.25
CA THR A 354 15.33 -6.67 4.59
C THR A 354 16.62 -5.98 5.02
N THR A 355 17.31 -5.33 4.09
CA THR A 355 18.55 -4.60 4.33
C THR A 355 18.25 -3.12 4.50
N LEU A 356 19.05 -2.46 5.33
CA LEU A 356 18.95 -1.02 5.57
C LEU A 356 20.29 -0.53 6.10
N TRP A 357 20.54 0.77 5.96
CA TRP A 357 21.61 1.45 6.67
C TRP A 357 21.04 2.21 7.88
N LYS A 358 21.77 2.29 9.01
CA LYS A 358 21.37 3.08 10.18
C LYS A 358 22.51 3.97 10.64
N THR A 359 22.13 5.12 11.20
CA THR A 359 23.04 5.88 12.07
C THR A 359 23.26 5.13 13.38
N GLN A 360 24.24 5.53 14.15
CA GLN A 360 24.35 5.25 15.58
C GLN A 360 23.18 5.88 16.36
N ALA A 361 23.06 5.46 17.60
CA ALA A 361 22.14 6.05 18.56
C ALA A 361 22.78 7.24 19.28
N TYR A 362 22.14 8.41 19.18
CA TYR A 362 22.60 9.67 19.76
C TYR A 362 21.73 10.10 20.95
N ASN A 363 22.22 11.07 21.73
CA ASN A 363 21.52 11.61 22.90
C ASN A 363 20.66 12.86 22.60
N ASP A 364 20.73 13.40 21.38
CA ASP A 364 19.96 14.58 20.94
C ASP A 364 19.68 14.45 19.44
N ALA A 365 18.55 15.01 18.98
CA ALA A 365 18.11 14.97 17.60
C ALA A 365 19.14 15.49 16.59
N ARG A 366 20.05 16.38 17.00
CA ARG A 366 21.12 16.94 16.15
C ARG A 366 22.44 16.21 16.36
N PHE A 367 22.43 14.88 16.25
CA PHE A 367 23.61 14.02 16.38
C PHE A 367 24.42 14.28 17.66
N GLY A 368 23.75 14.50 18.80
CA GLY A 368 24.42 14.82 20.07
C GLY A 368 25.21 16.14 20.06
N ARG A 369 25.00 17.01 19.06
CA ARG A 369 25.79 18.23 18.78
C ARG A 369 27.26 17.96 18.46
N LEU A 370 27.59 16.73 18.08
CA LEU A 370 28.94 16.35 17.70
C LEU A 370 29.26 16.80 16.28
N LYS A 371 28.31 16.64 15.36
CA LYS A 371 28.43 16.93 13.92
C LYS A 371 27.20 17.70 13.42
N GLU A 372 27.34 18.41 12.31
CA GLU A 372 26.26 19.21 11.71
C GLU A 372 25.20 18.36 10.98
N GLY A 373 25.54 17.12 10.65
CA GLY A 373 24.67 16.16 9.98
C GLY A 373 25.47 14.99 9.42
N MET A 374 24.78 14.12 8.70
CA MET A 374 25.36 12.98 8.00
C MET A 374 24.61 12.75 6.68
N GLY A 375 25.27 12.18 5.68
CA GLY A 375 24.63 11.92 4.40
C GLY A 375 24.98 10.60 3.76
N ILE A 376 24.09 10.16 2.86
CA ILE A 376 24.34 9.08 1.91
C ILE A 376 24.61 9.70 0.55
N LEU A 377 25.85 9.55 0.06
CA LEU A 377 26.30 10.07 -1.22
C LEU A 377 26.19 8.98 -2.29
N LEU A 378 25.51 9.32 -3.38
CA LEU A 378 25.30 8.47 -4.56
C LEU A 378 26.16 9.01 -5.72
N ASP A 379 27.02 8.15 -6.29
CA ASP A 379 27.64 8.39 -7.60
C ASP A 379 26.74 7.77 -8.69
N LEU A 380 26.14 8.60 -9.53
CA LEU A 380 25.27 8.18 -10.63
C LEU A 380 26.07 7.76 -11.89
N GLY A 381 27.40 7.72 -11.80
CA GLY A 381 28.36 7.31 -12.83
C GLY A 381 28.64 8.37 -13.90
N LYS A 382 27.62 9.13 -14.28
CA LYS A 382 27.71 10.30 -15.17
C LYS A 382 26.71 11.37 -14.71
N ALA A 383 26.76 12.56 -15.30
CA ALA A 383 25.74 13.56 -15.05
C ALA A 383 24.41 13.12 -15.69
N HIS A 384 23.34 13.11 -14.91
CA HIS A 384 21.96 12.85 -15.36
C HIS A 384 21.09 14.06 -15.07
N ASP A 385 20.03 14.21 -15.86
CA ASP A 385 18.94 15.13 -15.57
C ASP A 385 17.98 14.44 -14.60
N VAL A 386 18.14 14.70 -13.30
CA VAL A 386 17.42 14.05 -12.21
C VAL A 386 16.03 14.68 -12.06
N ASN A 387 14.99 13.85 -12.21
CA ASN A 387 13.59 14.29 -12.12
C ASN A 387 12.93 13.89 -10.81
N THR A 388 13.28 12.75 -10.23
CA THR A 388 12.70 12.31 -8.95
C THR A 388 13.73 11.65 -8.06
N VAL A 389 13.63 11.93 -6.76
CA VAL A 389 14.38 11.23 -5.72
C VAL A 389 13.37 10.80 -4.66
N SER A 390 13.40 9.53 -4.27
CA SER A 390 12.56 8.98 -3.21
C SER A 390 13.42 8.33 -2.15
N VAL A 391 13.12 8.56 -0.88
CA VAL A 391 13.81 8.01 0.28
C VAL A 391 12.79 7.35 1.21
N VAL A 392 13.07 6.13 1.64
CA VAL A 392 12.30 5.37 2.62
C VAL A 392 13.11 5.22 3.90
N LEU A 393 12.54 5.65 5.02
CA LEU A 393 13.13 5.67 6.35
C LEU A 393 12.59 4.53 7.21
N THR A 394 13.19 4.30 8.37
CA THR A 394 12.61 3.42 9.41
C THR A 394 11.53 4.10 10.22
N ASP A 395 11.64 5.41 10.43
CA ASP A 395 10.82 6.18 11.36
C ASP A 395 10.46 7.56 10.78
N SER A 396 9.31 8.11 11.16
CA SER A 396 8.91 9.48 10.83
C SER A 396 9.59 10.50 11.72
N GLY A 397 9.76 11.73 11.24
CA GLY A 397 10.21 12.86 12.04
C GLY A 397 11.69 13.23 11.88
N ALA A 398 12.43 12.52 11.02
CA ALA A 398 13.77 12.92 10.61
C ALA A 398 13.74 14.25 9.83
N THR A 399 14.80 15.05 9.94
CA THR A 399 15.00 16.25 9.11
C THR A 399 16.06 15.95 8.06
N LEU A 400 15.66 16.00 6.79
CA LEU A 400 16.55 15.71 5.66
C LEU A 400 16.28 16.61 4.45
N GLY A 401 17.23 16.62 3.52
CA GLY A 401 17.17 17.36 2.26
C GLY A 401 18.18 16.82 1.27
N LEU A 402 18.17 17.35 0.04
CA LEU A 402 19.07 16.91 -1.02
C LEU A 402 20.17 17.93 -1.29
N ARG A 403 21.37 17.41 -1.53
CA ARG A 403 22.53 18.17 -1.99
C ARG A 403 23.09 17.57 -3.27
N MET A 404 23.66 18.41 -4.13
CA MET A 404 24.25 18.01 -5.41
C MET A 404 25.65 18.58 -5.60
N GLY A 405 26.52 17.82 -6.27
CA GLY A 405 27.89 18.20 -6.56
C GLY A 405 28.39 17.65 -7.89
N SER A 406 29.64 17.96 -8.23
CA SER A 406 30.29 17.56 -9.48
C SER A 406 31.41 16.53 -9.30
N SER A 407 31.87 16.30 -8.07
CA SER A 407 32.99 15.40 -7.76
C SER A 407 32.87 14.81 -6.36
N ASP A 408 33.46 13.63 -6.16
CA ASP A 408 33.72 13.07 -4.82
C ASP A 408 35.24 13.02 -4.58
N PRO A 409 35.79 13.82 -3.65
CA PRO A 409 37.22 13.79 -3.33
C PRO A 409 37.73 12.44 -2.81
N ALA A 410 36.84 11.60 -2.29
CA ALA A 410 37.16 10.23 -1.89
C ALA A 410 37.22 9.24 -3.06
N ASN A 411 36.84 9.66 -4.28
CA ASN A 411 36.77 8.85 -5.49
C ASN A 411 36.06 7.49 -5.27
N GLY A 412 34.96 7.49 -4.50
CA GLY A 412 34.20 6.28 -4.18
C GLY A 412 34.77 5.40 -3.05
N GLY A 413 35.91 5.78 -2.45
CA GLY A 413 36.41 5.17 -1.22
C GLY A 413 35.62 5.62 0.03
N ALA A 414 35.95 5.09 1.21
CA ALA A 414 35.22 5.36 2.46
C ALA A 414 35.24 6.83 2.94
N GLY A 415 36.08 7.68 2.35
CA GLY A 415 36.26 9.07 2.72
C GLY A 415 37.02 9.27 4.03
N THR A 416 37.60 10.46 4.19
CA THR A 416 38.19 10.98 5.42
C THR A 416 37.39 12.20 5.88
N THR A 417 37.65 12.68 7.10
CA THR A 417 37.07 13.93 7.61
C THR A 417 37.28 15.10 6.63
N ASP A 418 38.47 15.21 6.04
CA ASP A 418 38.82 16.31 5.13
C ASP A 418 38.09 16.19 3.78
N THR A 419 37.99 14.97 3.23
CA THR A 419 37.23 14.76 1.97
C THR A 419 35.75 15.00 2.18
N ASP A 420 35.19 14.58 3.32
CA ASP A 420 33.77 14.77 3.63
C ASP A 420 33.44 16.22 3.95
N THR A 421 34.34 16.94 4.62
CA THR A 421 34.22 18.41 4.80
C THR A 421 34.26 19.11 3.44
N THR A 422 35.16 18.70 2.55
CA THR A 422 35.22 19.24 1.18
C THR A 422 33.92 18.97 0.40
N VAL A 423 33.30 17.79 0.55
CA VAL A 423 31.96 17.52 -0.01
C VAL A 423 30.94 18.52 0.53
N MET A 424 30.92 18.76 1.84
CA MET A 424 29.96 19.69 2.46
C MET A 424 30.14 21.15 2.02
N ASP A 425 31.38 21.59 1.81
CA ASP A 425 31.71 22.93 1.36
C ASP A 425 31.37 23.16 -0.12
N THR A 426 31.49 22.13 -0.94
CA THR A 426 31.31 22.23 -2.40
C THR A 426 29.90 21.87 -2.88
N TYR A 427 29.18 21.02 -2.14
CA TYR A 427 27.85 20.56 -2.54
C TYR A 427 26.77 21.56 -2.17
N LYS A 428 25.93 21.90 -3.15
CA LYS A 428 24.85 22.88 -3.00
C LYS A 428 23.53 22.17 -2.70
N ALA A 429 22.64 22.83 -1.96
CA ALA A 429 21.27 22.34 -1.79
C ALA A 429 20.56 22.28 -3.15
N VAL A 430 19.83 21.20 -3.40
CA VAL A 430 19.03 21.04 -4.61
C VAL A 430 17.82 21.99 -4.52
N PRO A 431 17.55 22.83 -5.54
CA PRO A 431 16.39 23.71 -5.56
C PRO A 431 15.07 22.93 -5.35
N GLY A 432 14.22 23.39 -4.43
CA GLY A 432 12.97 22.71 -4.09
C GLY A 432 13.10 21.49 -3.17
N ALA A 433 14.32 21.10 -2.77
CA ALA A 433 14.60 19.96 -1.91
C ALA A 433 15.48 20.31 -0.70
N GLY A 434 15.20 21.46 -0.07
CA GLY A 434 15.85 21.89 1.17
C GLY A 434 15.54 21.00 2.38
N GLN A 435 16.21 21.29 3.50
CA GLN A 435 16.00 20.60 4.78
C GLN A 435 14.56 20.77 5.26
N GLN A 436 13.89 19.66 5.52
CA GLN A 436 12.54 19.64 6.06
C GLN A 436 12.34 18.39 6.91
N GLN A 437 11.43 18.46 7.88
CA GLN A 437 10.98 17.27 8.59
C GLN A 437 10.11 16.42 7.65
N VAL A 438 10.33 15.10 7.66
CA VAL A 438 9.66 14.18 6.73
C VAL A 438 8.99 13.01 7.47
N GLN A 439 7.99 12.43 6.80
CA GLN A 439 7.40 11.15 7.20
C GLN A 439 8.31 9.99 6.78
N VAL A 440 7.88 8.76 7.04
CA VAL A 440 8.63 7.52 6.72
C VAL A 440 9.05 7.48 5.24
N THR A 441 8.23 8.00 4.32
CA THR A 441 8.59 8.12 2.90
C THR A 441 8.63 9.59 2.47
N LYS A 442 9.68 9.97 1.75
CA LYS A 442 9.81 11.29 1.11
C LYS A 442 10.16 11.16 -0.36
N SER A 443 9.36 11.78 -1.22
CA SER A 443 9.67 11.97 -2.64
C SER A 443 9.79 13.45 -2.98
N TRP A 444 10.80 13.80 -3.78
CA TRP A 444 10.93 15.11 -4.42
C TRP A 444 10.77 14.97 -5.93
N THR A 445 9.98 15.85 -6.52
CA THR A 445 9.95 16.08 -7.97
C THR A 445 10.81 17.30 -8.27
N LEU A 446 11.78 17.12 -9.16
CA LEU A 446 12.86 18.05 -9.44
C LEU A 446 12.80 18.48 -10.90
N SER A 447 13.12 19.75 -11.15
CA SER A 447 13.21 20.33 -12.49
C SER A 447 14.55 21.03 -12.66
N GLY A 448 15.23 20.76 -13.79
CA GLY A 448 16.54 21.37 -14.10
C GLY A 448 17.70 20.91 -13.22
N VAL A 449 17.58 19.77 -12.53
CA VAL A 449 18.64 19.24 -11.65
C VAL A 449 19.56 18.31 -12.43
N LYS A 450 20.66 18.85 -12.94
CA LYS A 450 21.68 18.07 -13.65
C LYS A 450 22.87 17.78 -12.75
N THR A 451 23.10 16.52 -12.41
CA THR A 451 24.20 16.14 -11.50
C THR A 451 24.68 14.71 -11.70
N ARG A 452 25.95 14.46 -11.35
CA ARG A 452 26.51 13.10 -11.19
C ARG A 452 26.45 12.64 -9.74
N TYR A 453 26.61 13.56 -8.79
CA TYR A 453 26.69 13.22 -7.38
C TYR A 453 25.53 13.83 -6.63
N LEU A 454 24.71 12.98 -6.04
CA LEU A 454 23.53 13.35 -5.29
C LEU A 454 23.66 12.82 -3.86
N MET A 455 23.37 13.66 -2.87
CA MET A 455 23.46 13.29 -1.47
C MET A 455 22.15 13.53 -0.75
N VAL A 456 21.67 12.50 -0.04
CA VAL A 456 20.61 12.65 0.96
C VAL A 456 21.28 13.10 2.26
N TRP A 457 21.01 14.33 2.70
CA TRP A 457 21.64 14.97 3.85
C TRP A 457 20.67 15.05 5.03
N ILE A 458 21.02 14.40 6.14
CA ILE A 458 20.25 14.33 7.39
C ILE A 458 20.84 15.30 8.41
N THR A 459 19.99 16.11 9.04
CA THR A 459 20.38 17.07 10.11
C THR A 459 19.60 16.88 11.41
N GLY A 460 18.51 16.12 11.36
CA GLY A 460 17.66 15.84 12.53
C GLY A 460 17.23 14.38 12.56
N LEU A 461 17.38 13.74 13.72
CA LEU A 461 17.04 12.36 13.99
C LEU A 461 15.73 12.28 14.79
N PRO A 462 14.83 11.33 14.51
CA PRO A 462 13.69 11.06 15.37
C PRO A 462 14.13 10.30 16.63
N GLN A 463 13.30 10.36 17.67
CA GLN A 463 13.53 9.64 18.92
C GLN A 463 12.92 8.22 18.82
N ASN A 464 13.68 7.21 19.19
CA ASN A 464 13.22 5.82 19.27
C ASN A 464 12.59 5.49 20.64
N SER A 465 12.04 4.28 20.78
CA SER A 465 11.40 3.80 22.01
C SER A 465 12.31 3.82 23.24
N ASP A 466 13.63 3.71 23.04
CA ASP A 466 14.64 3.71 24.12
C ASP A 466 15.06 5.13 24.51
N GLY A 467 14.40 6.15 23.96
CA GLY A 467 14.69 7.56 24.22
C GLY A 467 15.96 8.08 23.54
N LYS A 468 16.62 7.27 22.70
CA LYS A 468 17.77 7.66 21.88
C LYS A 468 17.31 8.21 20.53
N TYR A 469 18.22 8.91 19.85
CA TYR A 469 17.95 9.51 18.55
C TYR A 469 18.70 8.75 17.46
N GLN A 470 17.98 8.13 16.53
CA GLN A 470 18.53 7.27 15.49
C GLN A 470 17.61 7.27 14.26
N ILE A 471 18.16 7.08 13.07
CA ILE A 471 17.37 6.85 11.86
C ILE A 471 17.99 5.75 11.00
N GLY A 472 17.15 4.94 10.36
CA GLY A 472 17.55 4.07 9.27
C GLY A 472 17.03 4.57 7.92
N ILE A 473 17.81 4.33 6.87
CA ILE A 473 17.37 4.46 5.48
C ILE A 473 17.28 3.04 4.90
N LYS A 474 16.08 2.68 4.45
CA LYS A 474 15.81 1.40 3.79
C LYS A 474 16.12 1.46 2.30
N ASP A 475 15.68 2.53 1.63
CA ASP A 475 15.79 2.61 0.17
C ASP A 475 15.90 4.07 -0.31
N ILE A 476 16.71 4.30 -1.34
CA ILE A 476 16.88 5.56 -2.06
C ILE A 476 16.77 5.27 -3.56
N LYS A 477 15.73 5.80 -4.19
CA LYS A 477 15.48 5.66 -5.63
C LYS A 477 15.67 6.98 -6.34
N VAL A 478 16.47 6.98 -7.39
CA VAL A 478 16.70 8.13 -8.27
C VAL A 478 16.13 7.82 -9.65
N ARG A 479 15.39 8.75 -10.25
CA ARG A 479 14.94 8.65 -11.65
C ARG A 479 15.23 9.93 -12.42
N GLY A 480 15.58 9.78 -13.69
CA GLY A 480 16.00 10.87 -14.57
C GLY A 480 16.28 10.40 -15.99
N GLN A 481 17.01 11.21 -16.75
CA GLN A 481 17.47 10.92 -18.12
C GLN A 481 18.99 11.06 -18.27
#